data_AF-W4KKR2-F1
#
_entry.id   AF-W4KKR2-F1
#
_cell.length_a   1.000
_cell.length_b   1.000
_cell.length_c   1.000
_cell.angle_alpha   90.00
_cell.angle_beta   90.00
_cell.angle_gamma   90.00
#
_symmetry.space_group_name_H-M   'P 1'
#
loop_
_entity.id
_entity.type
_entity.pdbx_description
1 polymer ?
#
loop_
_entity_poly.entity_id
_entity_poly.type
_entity_poly.pdbx_seq_one_letter_code
_entity_poly.pdbx_strand_id
1 'polypeptide(L)'
;MDRESLRTEWDVIGSTSISSEDVVGELDTVGAQCLLTKELAMESVLESVHLYQPAAQQIAIILFKVKHALGIPRHSRNIDDPRNTIYLRADLRTLFDRKRWLLLPDIDLVKRILNEHQVSDKITELYSDATAFHYRFVPLGPGRLTDMLRWVRPDYEIEPQPSSSMEYGLYSYPFQNFPKLESHAHPHWVILNAGETLLAITDHEFDAFIWRVTYAYMVTVDEAKAFVESIKLIYKRWVSKGKGCGPSRIISFIKKAVDRVRGRATRTQTASSSVAASPQ
;
A
#
# COMPACT_ATOMS: atom_id res chain seq x y z
N MET A 1 -67.07 -5.04 -18.12
CA MET A 1 -66.32 -5.03 -16.86
C MET A 1 -64.90 -5.40 -17.21
N ASP A 2 -64.08 -4.36 -17.39
CA ASP A 2 -62.84 -4.38 -18.15
C ASP A 2 -61.63 -4.90 -17.40
N ARG A 3 -60.79 -5.62 -18.15
CA ARG A 3 -59.48 -6.19 -17.79
C ARG A 3 -58.36 -5.16 -17.98
N GLU A 4 -58.51 -3.96 -17.43
CA GLU A 4 -57.54 -2.86 -17.62
C GLU A 4 -57.06 -2.17 -16.33
N SER A 5 -57.32 -2.74 -15.15
CA SER A 5 -57.01 -2.10 -13.85
C SER A 5 -55.97 -2.86 -13.01
N LEU A 6 -54.92 -3.44 -13.62
CA LEU A 6 -53.82 -4.08 -12.88
C LEU A 6 -52.43 -3.83 -13.52
N ARG A 7 -52.21 -2.65 -14.12
CA ARG A 7 -50.95 -2.36 -14.84
C ARG A 7 -50.27 -1.03 -14.49
N THR A 8 -50.48 -0.48 -13.31
CA THR A 8 -49.86 0.79 -12.88
C THR A 8 -49.40 0.77 -11.43
N GLU A 9 -48.68 -0.26 -11.01
CA GLU A 9 -48.07 -0.28 -9.67
C GLU A 9 -46.72 -1.03 -9.62
N TRP A 10 -45.89 -0.87 -10.66
CA TRP A 10 -44.51 -1.39 -10.67
C TRP A 10 -43.45 -0.41 -11.22
N ASP A 11 -43.80 0.83 -11.55
CA ASP A 11 -42.86 1.81 -12.11
C ASP A 11 -42.32 2.85 -11.10
N VAL A 12 -42.30 2.52 -9.79
CA VAL A 12 -41.66 3.37 -8.77
C VAL A 12 -40.75 2.55 -7.86
N ILE A 13 -39.80 1.84 -8.47
CA ILE A 13 -38.50 1.61 -7.83
C ILE A 13 -37.46 2.08 -8.84
N GLY A 14 -37.27 3.39 -8.89
CA GLY A 14 -36.08 3.97 -9.48
C GLY A 14 -34.89 3.37 -8.76
N SER A 15 -34.22 2.43 -9.42
CA SER A 15 -32.89 1.97 -9.06
C SER A 15 -31.95 3.16 -9.17
N THR A 16 -31.89 3.99 -8.13
CA THR A 16 -30.77 4.90 -7.90
C THR A 16 -29.55 4.01 -7.75
N SER A 17 -28.81 3.81 -8.85
CA SER A 17 -27.47 3.28 -8.78
C SER A 17 -26.65 4.28 -7.98
N ILE A 18 -26.55 4.05 -6.67
CA ILE A 18 -25.60 4.75 -5.81
C ILE A 18 -24.25 4.60 -6.51
N SER A 19 -23.64 5.72 -6.86
CA SER A 19 -22.37 5.69 -7.57
C SER A 19 -21.32 5.09 -6.64
N SER A 20 -20.31 4.41 -7.18
CA SER A 20 -19.20 3.91 -6.35
C SER A 20 -18.51 5.04 -5.56
N GLU A 21 -18.63 6.29 -6.02
CA GLU A 21 -18.09 7.48 -5.37
C GLU A 21 -18.85 7.82 -4.07
N ASP A 22 -20.17 7.63 -4.04
CA ASP A 22 -20.98 7.88 -2.84
C ASP A 22 -20.63 6.90 -1.71
N VAL A 23 -20.35 5.63 -2.06
CA VAL A 23 -19.95 4.59 -1.08
C VAL A 23 -18.51 4.81 -0.58
N VAL A 24 -17.63 5.36 -1.42
CA VAL A 24 -16.28 5.76 -0.99
C VAL A 24 -16.38 6.87 0.06
N GLY A 25 -17.27 7.84 -0.12
CA GLY A 25 -17.50 8.89 0.87
C GLY A 25 -17.95 8.36 2.24
N GLU A 26 -18.79 7.33 2.30
CA GLU A 26 -19.25 6.73 3.56
C GLU A 26 -18.16 5.92 4.28
N LEU A 27 -17.24 5.30 3.54
CA LEU A 27 -16.16 4.49 4.10
C LEU A 27 -14.88 5.28 4.35
N ASP A 28 -14.75 6.47 3.76
CA ASP A 28 -13.59 7.30 3.93
C ASP A 28 -13.57 7.95 5.31
N THR A 29 -12.87 7.29 6.23
CA THR A 29 -12.60 7.81 7.58
C THR A 29 -11.83 9.14 7.57
N VAL A 30 -11.29 9.54 6.41
CA VAL A 30 -10.49 10.75 6.19
C VAL A 30 -11.31 11.89 5.56
N GLY A 31 -12.62 11.72 5.40
CA GLY A 31 -13.54 12.82 5.12
C GLY A 31 -13.34 13.51 3.77
N ALA A 32 -12.99 12.75 2.72
CA ALA A 32 -12.70 13.27 1.38
C ALA A 32 -11.54 14.28 1.35
N GLN A 33 -10.53 14.10 2.20
CA GLN A 33 -9.29 14.86 2.18
C GLN A 33 -8.20 14.15 1.35
N CYS A 34 -7.25 14.91 0.80
CA CYS A 34 -6.05 14.31 0.25
C CYS A 34 -5.29 13.53 1.34
N LEU A 35 -5.01 12.25 1.09
CA LEU A 35 -4.30 11.40 2.06
C LEU A 35 -2.96 11.99 2.51
N LEU A 36 -2.21 12.60 1.58
CA LEU A 36 -0.86 13.10 1.85
C LEU A 36 -0.84 14.52 2.43
N THR A 37 -1.65 15.43 1.89
CA THR A 37 -1.60 16.86 2.27
C THR A 37 -2.69 17.27 3.25
N LYS A 38 -3.73 16.43 3.43
CA LYS A 38 -4.94 16.74 4.22
C LYS A 38 -5.72 17.96 3.70
N GLU A 39 -5.49 18.36 2.45
CA GLU A 39 -6.29 19.39 1.76
C GLU A 39 -7.70 18.86 1.48
N LEU A 40 -8.70 19.73 1.61
CA LEU A 40 -10.11 19.47 1.31
C LEU A 40 -10.41 19.68 -0.18
N ALA A 41 -11.52 19.10 -0.65
CA ALA A 41 -12.00 19.27 -2.02
C ALA A 41 -12.29 20.74 -2.40
N MET A 42 -12.55 21.61 -1.42
CA MET A 42 -12.74 23.04 -1.66
C MET A 42 -11.43 23.85 -1.68
N GLU A 43 -10.35 23.30 -1.14
CA GLU A 43 -9.01 23.93 -1.12
C GLU A 43 -8.17 23.50 -2.33
N SER A 44 -8.44 22.32 -2.89
CA SER A 44 -7.68 21.74 -4.01
C SER A 44 -8.51 20.75 -4.80
N VAL A 45 -8.14 20.54 -6.07
CA VAL A 45 -8.73 19.50 -6.91
C VAL A 45 -8.27 18.13 -6.41
N LEU A 46 -9.19 17.40 -5.81
CA LEU A 46 -8.98 16.04 -5.34
C LEU A 46 -9.52 15.02 -6.35
N GLU A 47 -8.76 13.97 -6.55
CA GLU A 47 -9.09 12.88 -7.46
C GLU A 47 -9.02 11.55 -6.71
N SER A 48 -9.99 10.67 -6.97
CA SER A 48 -9.97 9.31 -6.46
C SER A 48 -8.97 8.47 -7.27
N VAL A 49 -8.21 7.62 -6.59
CA VAL A 49 -7.27 6.69 -7.21
C VAL A 49 -7.38 5.29 -6.67
N HIS A 50 -7.47 4.34 -7.59
CA HIS A 50 -7.27 2.94 -7.26
C HIS A 50 -5.80 2.68 -6.93
N LEU A 51 -5.55 2.20 -5.73
CA LEU A 51 -4.22 1.82 -5.25
C LEU A 51 -3.62 0.74 -6.14
N TYR A 52 -4.42 -0.26 -6.53
CA TYR A 52 -4.00 -1.30 -7.46
C TYR A 52 -4.94 -1.40 -8.65
N GLN A 53 -4.38 -1.18 -9.84
CA GLN A 53 -5.05 -1.37 -11.12
C GLN A 53 -4.07 -2.08 -12.08
N PRO A 54 -4.28 -3.37 -12.38
CA PRO A 54 -3.43 -4.09 -13.32
C PRO A 54 -3.53 -3.50 -14.73
N ALA A 55 -2.48 -3.69 -15.53
CA ALA A 55 -2.49 -3.31 -16.95
C ALA A 55 -3.67 -3.95 -17.70
N ALA A 56 -4.34 -3.17 -18.55
CA ALA A 56 -5.59 -3.54 -19.22
C ALA A 56 -5.54 -4.92 -19.92
N GLN A 57 -4.41 -5.22 -20.58
CA GLN A 57 -4.21 -6.47 -21.33
C GLN A 57 -4.11 -7.72 -20.45
N GLN A 58 -3.75 -7.57 -19.17
CA GLN A 58 -3.57 -8.68 -18.23
C GLN A 58 -4.62 -8.70 -17.12
N ILE A 59 -5.58 -7.77 -17.17
CA ILE A 59 -6.50 -7.51 -16.07
C ILE A 59 -7.25 -8.79 -15.67
N ALA A 60 -7.85 -9.51 -16.63
CA ALA A 60 -8.65 -10.69 -16.32
C ALA A 60 -7.83 -11.82 -15.66
N ILE A 61 -6.62 -12.06 -16.15
CA ILE A 61 -5.75 -13.15 -15.66
C ILE A 61 -5.17 -12.80 -14.29
N ILE A 62 -4.63 -11.59 -14.12
CA ILE A 62 -4.04 -11.15 -12.86
C ILE A 62 -5.11 -11.06 -11.79
N LEU A 63 -6.25 -10.45 -12.09
CA LEU A 63 -7.36 -10.34 -11.13
C LEU A 63 -7.89 -11.69 -10.71
N PHE A 64 -8.02 -12.64 -11.64
CA PHE A 64 -8.47 -13.98 -11.27
C PHE A 64 -7.53 -14.62 -10.24
N LYS A 65 -6.22 -14.52 -10.47
CA LYS A 65 -5.21 -15.06 -9.55
C LYS A 65 -5.19 -14.33 -8.22
N VAL A 66 -5.22 -13.00 -8.24
CA VAL A 66 -5.24 -12.16 -7.04
C VAL A 66 -6.49 -12.44 -6.22
N LYS A 67 -7.68 -12.47 -6.84
CA LYS A 67 -8.93 -12.82 -6.14
C LYS A 67 -8.86 -14.20 -5.51
N HIS A 68 -8.41 -15.19 -6.28
CA HIS A 68 -8.21 -16.54 -5.77
C HIS A 68 -7.22 -16.55 -4.59
N ALA A 69 -6.08 -15.87 -4.72
CA ALA A 69 -5.06 -15.84 -3.68
C ALA A 69 -5.55 -15.19 -2.39
N LEU A 70 -6.34 -14.13 -2.49
CA LEU A 70 -6.87 -13.37 -1.35
C LEU A 70 -8.16 -13.97 -0.74
N GLY A 71 -8.64 -15.10 -1.25
CA GLY A 71 -9.89 -15.71 -0.80
C GLY A 71 -11.13 -14.89 -1.16
N ILE A 72 -11.04 -14.03 -2.17
CA ILE A 72 -12.13 -13.16 -2.62
C ILE A 72 -13.06 -13.97 -3.55
N PRO A 73 -14.39 -13.98 -3.34
CA PRO A 73 -15.34 -14.72 -4.18
C PRO A 73 -15.25 -14.34 -5.66
N ARG A 74 -15.30 -15.33 -6.56
CA ARG A 74 -15.14 -15.14 -8.02
C ARG A 74 -16.10 -14.10 -8.62
N HIS A 75 -17.33 -14.05 -8.10
CA HIS A 75 -18.39 -13.18 -8.61
C HIS A 75 -18.37 -11.76 -8.01
N SER A 76 -17.49 -11.47 -7.05
CA SER A 76 -17.34 -10.12 -6.52
C SER A 76 -16.61 -9.23 -7.52
N ARG A 77 -17.10 -8.00 -7.74
CA ARG A 77 -16.47 -7.00 -8.59
C ARG A 77 -15.44 -6.17 -7.79
N ASN A 78 -14.50 -6.86 -7.15
CA ASN A 78 -13.70 -6.28 -6.06
C ASN A 78 -12.59 -5.29 -6.46
N ILE A 79 -12.50 -4.85 -7.72
CA ILE A 79 -11.49 -3.82 -8.09
C ILE A 79 -12.01 -2.45 -7.67
N ASP A 80 -13.30 -2.23 -7.93
CA ASP A 80 -14.04 -1.02 -7.60
C ASP A 80 -14.43 -1.02 -6.10
N ASP A 81 -13.72 -1.80 -5.27
CA ASP A 81 -13.89 -1.80 -3.81
C ASP A 81 -13.41 -0.44 -3.30
N PRO A 82 -14.22 0.29 -2.53
CA PRO A 82 -13.80 1.55 -1.92
C PRO A 82 -12.49 1.44 -1.14
N ARG A 83 -12.20 0.28 -0.55
CA ARG A 83 -10.94 0.02 0.17
C ARG A 83 -9.73 -0.11 -0.75
N ASN A 84 -9.92 -0.17 -2.07
CA ASN A 84 -8.86 -0.05 -3.06
C ASN A 84 -8.68 1.42 -3.50
N THR A 85 -9.42 2.38 -2.95
CA THR A 85 -9.43 3.77 -3.40
C THR A 85 -8.93 4.72 -2.32
N ILE A 86 -8.23 5.77 -2.71
CA ILE A 86 -7.86 6.91 -1.84
C ILE A 86 -8.04 8.22 -2.61
N TYR A 87 -8.13 9.35 -1.90
CA TYR A 87 -8.11 10.68 -2.52
C TYR A 87 -6.72 11.29 -2.51
N LEU A 88 -6.32 11.86 -3.65
CA LEU A 88 -5.07 12.58 -3.83
C LEU A 88 -5.30 13.91 -4.54
N ARG A 89 -4.46 14.91 -4.27
CA ARG A 89 -4.36 16.08 -5.14
C ARG A 89 -3.87 15.66 -6.53
N ALA A 90 -4.35 16.33 -7.58
CA ALA A 90 -4.09 15.95 -8.99
C ALA A 90 -2.58 15.80 -9.37
N ASP A 91 -1.70 16.63 -8.81
CA ASP A 91 -0.25 16.51 -9.01
C ASP A 91 0.34 15.26 -8.34
N LEU A 92 -0.10 14.94 -7.11
CA LEU A 92 0.29 13.75 -6.37
C LEU A 92 -0.24 12.48 -7.03
N ARG A 93 -1.46 12.52 -7.57
CA ARG A 93 -2.02 11.47 -8.43
C ARG A 93 -1.11 11.20 -9.64
N THR A 94 -0.72 12.26 -10.35
CA THR A 94 0.18 12.16 -11.50
C THR A 94 1.51 11.50 -11.13
N LEU A 95 2.06 11.84 -9.95
CA LEU A 95 3.28 11.21 -9.44
C LEU A 95 3.06 9.74 -9.03
N PHE A 96 1.89 9.40 -8.51
CA PHE A 96 1.51 8.02 -8.16
C PHE A 96 1.43 7.14 -9.40
N ASP A 97 0.74 7.59 -10.45
CA ASP A 97 0.60 6.86 -11.72
C ASP A 97 1.96 6.63 -12.39
N ARG A 98 2.87 7.60 -12.28
CA ARG A 98 4.26 7.51 -12.77
C ARG A 98 5.19 6.72 -11.85
N LYS A 99 4.66 6.06 -10.82
CA LYS A 99 5.42 5.25 -9.85
C LYS A 99 6.58 6.03 -9.22
N ARG A 100 6.37 7.31 -8.90
CA ARG A 100 7.40 8.18 -8.29
C ARG A 100 7.44 8.09 -6.77
N TRP A 101 6.53 7.34 -6.16
CA TRP A 101 6.47 7.06 -4.73
C TRP A 101 5.57 5.85 -4.48
N LEU A 102 5.65 5.29 -3.28
CA LEU A 102 4.84 4.15 -2.82
C LEU A 102 4.24 4.45 -1.44
N LEU A 103 3.03 3.96 -1.20
CA LEU A 103 2.56 3.66 0.16
C LEU A 103 3.08 2.29 0.54
N LEU A 104 3.57 2.17 1.78
CA LEU A 104 3.98 0.91 2.36
C LEU A 104 3.23 0.70 3.69
N PRO A 105 2.67 -0.49 3.97
CA PRO A 105 2.00 -0.76 5.25
C PRO A 105 3.00 -0.88 6.41
N ASP A 106 2.49 -1.00 7.64
CA ASP A 106 3.34 -1.35 8.79
C ASP A 106 4.12 -2.66 8.57
N ILE A 107 5.37 -2.69 9.02
CA ILE A 107 6.28 -3.84 8.86
C ILE A 107 5.69 -5.11 9.47
N ASP A 108 5.10 -5.01 10.66
CA ASP A 108 4.58 -6.17 11.38
C ASP A 108 3.34 -6.76 10.72
N LEU A 109 2.52 -5.93 10.07
CA LEU A 109 1.39 -6.38 9.27
C LEU A 109 1.86 -7.15 8.04
N VAL A 110 2.90 -6.67 7.34
CA VAL A 110 3.49 -7.39 6.21
C VAL A 110 4.11 -8.72 6.66
N LYS A 111 4.80 -8.75 7.80
CA LYS A 111 5.32 -10.00 8.39
C LYS A 111 4.17 -10.97 8.72
N ARG A 112 3.08 -10.49 9.33
CA ARG A 112 1.89 -11.28 9.64
C ARG A 112 1.31 -11.91 8.39
N ILE A 113 1.05 -11.10 7.35
CA ILE A 113 0.55 -11.59 6.06
C ILE A 113 1.49 -12.63 5.47
N LEU A 114 2.80 -12.38 5.46
CA LEU A 114 3.77 -13.31 4.89
C LEU A 114 3.73 -14.70 5.56
N ASN A 115 3.60 -14.73 6.88
CA ASN A 115 3.69 -15.91 7.72
C ASN A 115 2.36 -16.67 7.84
N GLU A 116 1.26 -15.94 7.99
CA GLU A 116 -0.05 -16.51 8.36
C GLU A 116 -0.96 -16.71 7.16
N HIS A 117 -0.89 -15.85 6.13
CA HIS A 117 -1.78 -15.96 4.96
C HIS A 117 -1.41 -17.12 4.05
N GLN A 118 -2.34 -18.06 3.84
CA GLN A 118 -2.27 -19.04 2.76
C GLN A 118 -3.10 -18.57 1.55
N VAL A 119 -2.68 -19.05 0.38
CA VAL A 119 -3.43 -18.83 -0.86
C VAL A 119 -4.83 -19.39 -0.69
N SER A 120 -5.84 -18.57 -1.03
CA SER A 120 -7.27 -18.86 -0.89
C SER A 120 -7.87 -18.63 0.49
N ASP A 121 -7.06 -18.35 1.51
CA ASP A 121 -7.59 -17.86 2.78
C ASP A 121 -8.11 -16.44 2.61
N LYS A 122 -9.21 -16.12 3.31
CA LYS A 122 -9.81 -14.80 3.29
C LYS A 122 -8.88 -13.80 3.97
N ILE A 123 -8.17 -13.01 3.17
CA ILE A 123 -7.12 -12.10 3.67
C ILE A 123 -7.62 -11.13 4.75
N THR A 124 -8.89 -10.74 4.71
CA THR A 124 -9.46 -9.77 5.64
C THR A 124 -9.59 -10.29 7.07
N GLU A 125 -9.57 -11.62 7.27
CA GLU A 125 -9.57 -12.21 8.62
C GLU A 125 -8.28 -11.85 9.39
N LEU A 126 -7.17 -11.58 8.69
CA LEU A 126 -5.92 -11.12 9.31
C LEU A 126 -5.97 -9.67 9.80
N TYR A 127 -6.99 -8.91 9.39
CA TYR A 127 -7.15 -7.50 9.76
C TYR A 127 -7.97 -7.30 11.03
N SER A 128 -8.54 -8.36 11.62
CA SER A 128 -9.30 -8.29 12.88
C SER A 128 -10.40 -7.21 12.87
N ASP A 129 -11.12 -7.10 11.75
CA ASP A 129 -12.17 -6.10 11.50
C ASP A 129 -11.73 -4.63 11.63
N ALA A 130 -10.42 -4.36 11.54
CA ALA A 130 -9.90 -3.01 11.51
C ALA A 130 -10.47 -2.22 10.33
N THR A 131 -10.96 -1.01 10.62
CA THR A 131 -11.51 -0.07 9.64
C THR A 131 -10.48 0.91 9.10
N ALA A 132 -9.34 1.04 9.79
CA ALA A 132 -8.26 1.93 9.44
C ALA A 132 -6.91 1.23 9.55
N PHE A 133 -6.01 1.58 8.65
CA PHE A 133 -4.67 1.03 8.55
C PHE A 133 -3.66 2.13 8.41
N HIS A 134 -2.42 1.80 8.77
CA HIS A 134 -1.36 2.77 8.72
C HIS A 134 -0.34 2.51 7.62
N TYR A 135 0.16 3.62 7.08
CA TYR A 135 1.05 3.63 5.93
C TYR A 135 2.19 4.62 6.11
N ARG A 136 3.29 4.35 5.41
CA ARG A 136 4.40 5.28 5.19
C ARG A 136 4.48 5.66 3.72
N PHE A 137 4.62 6.96 3.46
CA PHE A 137 4.97 7.49 2.15
C PHE A 137 6.48 7.31 1.91
N VAL A 138 6.87 6.68 0.82
CA VAL A 138 8.28 6.48 0.46
C VAL A 138 8.53 6.87 -1.00
N PRO A 139 9.37 7.88 -1.28
CA PRO A 139 9.72 8.26 -2.65
C PRO A 139 10.42 7.14 -3.43
N LEU A 140 10.14 7.07 -4.73
CA LEU A 140 10.74 6.11 -5.65
C LEU A 140 11.38 6.80 -6.85
N GLY A 141 12.47 6.20 -7.35
CA GLY A 141 13.22 6.67 -8.50
C GLY A 141 14.33 7.69 -8.17
N PRO A 142 15.05 8.16 -9.20
CA PRO A 142 16.22 9.03 -9.04
C PRO A 142 15.88 10.51 -8.84
N GLY A 143 14.72 10.98 -9.30
CA GLY A 143 14.39 12.40 -9.24
C GLY A 143 13.83 12.82 -7.88
N ARG A 144 14.32 13.95 -7.37
CA ARG A 144 13.79 14.63 -6.18
C ARG A 144 12.31 15.00 -6.42
N LEU A 145 11.49 14.79 -5.39
CA LEU A 145 10.13 15.32 -5.34
C LEU A 145 10.16 16.70 -4.66
N THR A 146 9.22 17.56 -5.05
CA THR A 146 9.01 18.85 -4.40
C THR A 146 8.61 18.65 -2.94
N ASP A 147 9.01 19.59 -2.09
CA ASP A 147 8.63 19.59 -0.69
C ASP A 147 7.10 19.61 -0.55
N MET A 148 6.60 18.93 0.48
CA MET A 148 5.18 18.68 0.68
C MET A 148 4.67 19.49 1.87
N LEU A 149 3.67 20.32 1.60
CA LEU A 149 2.88 20.97 2.64
C LEU A 149 1.77 20.01 3.07
N ARG A 150 1.65 19.75 4.36
CA ARG A 150 0.56 18.95 4.92
C ARG A 150 -0.08 19.68 6.08
N TRP A 151 -1.39 19.86 5.99
CA TRP A 151 -2.20 20.49 7.02
C TRP A 151 -2.25 19.66 8.30
N VAL A 152 -2.26 20.35 9.44
CA VAL A 152 -2.51 19.76 10.75
C VAL A 152 -3.99 19.96 11.05
N ARG A 153 -4.80 18.98 10.67
CA ARG A 153 -6.25 18.98 10.94
C ARG A 153 -6.78 17.57 11.19
N PRO A 154 -7.92 17.42 11.88
CA PRO A 154 -8.54 16.12 12.12
C PRO A 154 -9.05 15.48 10.82
N ASP A 155 -9.07 14.15 10.82
CA ASP A 155 -9.45 13.33 9.65
C ASP A 155 -10.94 13.41 9.30
N TYR A 156 -11.77 14.07 10.11
CA TYR A 156 -13.21 14.21 9.90
C TYR A 156 -13.64 15.66 9.58
N GLU A 157 -12.70 16.58 9.39
CA GLU A 157 -13.03 17.96 9.02
C GLU A 157 -13.43 18.02 7.55
N ILE A 158 -14.67 18.44 7.26
CA ILE A 158 -15.24 18.52 5.91
C ILE A 158 -15.24 19.97 5.40
N GLU A 159 -15.19 20.94 6.31
CA GLU A 159 -15.17 22.38 6.02
C GLU A 159 -14.01 23.06 6.76
N PRO A 160 -13.28 24.00 6.14
CA PRO A 160 -12.21 24.75 6.79
C PRO A 160 -12.76 25.56 7.96
N GLN A 161 -12.21 25.35 9.16
CA GLN A 161 -12.53 26.16 10.32
C GLN A 161 -12.04 27.62 10.15
N PRO A 162 -12.91 28.64 10.34
CA PRO A 162 -12.56 30.06 10.11
C PRO A 162 -11.59 30.65 11.15
N SER A 163 -11.25 29.92 12.23
CA SER A 163 -10.48 30.44 13.36
C SER A 163 -9.24 29.62 13.74
N SER A 164 -8.99 28.48 13.10
CA SER A 164 -7.73 27.77 13.30
C SER A 164 -6.64 28.53 12.56
N SER A 165 -5.62 29.01 13.28
CA SER A 165 -4.35 29.38 12.67
C SER A 165 -3.96 28.25 11.72
N MET A 166 -3.77 28.56 10.44
CA MET A 166 -3.40 27.63 9.38
C MET A 166 -2.08 26.94 9.74
N GLU A 167 -2.15 25.86 10.52
CA GLU A 167 -0.98 25.09 10.93
C GLU A 167 -0.72 24.02 9.86
N TYR A 168 0.47 24.09 9.29
CA TYR A 168 0.95 23.12 8.33
C TYR A 168 2.38 22.71 8.64
N GLY A 169 2.69 21.46 8.37
CA GLY A 169 4.06 20.96 8.33
C GLY A 169 4.62 21.08 6.91
N LEU A 170 5.86 21.54 6.78
CA LEU A 170 6.64 21.45 5.56
C LEU A 170 7.57 20.24 5.65
N TYR A 171 7.42 19.31 4.72
CA TYR A 171 8.21 18.07 4.68
C TYR A 171 9.05 18.04 3.41
N SER A 172 10.37 18.06 3.57
CA SER A 172 11.30 18.05 2.43
C SER A 172 11.76 16.65 2.09
N TYR A 173 12.09 16.43 0.80
CA TYR A 173 12.69 15.18 0.33
C TYR A 173 13.97 14.82 1.12
N PRO A 174 14.22 13.54 1.49
CA PRO A 174 13.46 12.33 1.13
C PRO A 174 12.30 12.01 2.09
N PHE A 175 11.80 13.01 2.82
CA PHE A 175 10.65 12.95 3.72
C PHE A 175 10.84 12.01 4.91
N GLN A 176 12.03 12.06 5.52
CA GLN A 176 12.38 11.23 6.68
C GLN A 176 11.41 11.40 7.86
N ASN A 177 10.90 12.61 8.04
CA ASN A 177 9.98 12.97 9.13
C ASN A 177 8.51 13.04 8.68
N PHE A 178 8.16 12.45 7.52
CA PHE A 178 6.78 12.46 7.08
C PHE A 178 5.89 11.69 8.06
N PRO A 179 4.72 12.24 8.45
CA PRO A 179 3.88 11.59 9.42
C PRO A 179 3.39 10.24 8.90
N LYS A 180 3.12 9.35 9.85
CA LYS A 180 2.42 8.10 9.57
C LYS A 180 1.02 8.46 9.06
N LEU A 181 0.62 7.82 7.97
CA LEU A 181 -0.67 8.06 7.33
C LEU A 181 -1.66 7.03 7.82
N GLU A 182 -2.88 7.46 8.10
CA GLU A 182 -4.00 6.58 8.40
C GLU A 182 -4.98 6.60 7.22
N SER A 183 -5.48 5.44 6.81
CA SER A 183 -6.43 5.31 5.71
C SER A 183 -7.28 4.05 5.85
N HIS A 184 -8.52 4.13 5.40
CA HIS A 184 -9.45 3.01 5.27
C HIS A 184 -9.03 1.98 4.21
N ALA A 185 -8.10 2.36 3.33
CA ALA A 185 -7.64 1.49 2.27
C ALA A 185 -7.08 0.17 2.83
N HIS A 186 -7.39 -0.95 2.19
CA HIS A 186 -6.96 -2.25 2.67
C HIS A 186 -5.48 -2.56 2.29
N PRO A 187 -4.70 -3.13 3.22
CA PRO A 187 -3.25 -3.35 3.04
C PRO A 187 -2.86 -4.19 1.83
N HIS A 188 -3.68 -5.17 1.43
CA HIS A 188 -3.38 -6.04 0.31
C HIS A 188 -3.34 -5.28 -1.03
N TRP A 189 -4.14 -4.24 -1.22
CA TRP A 189 -4.09 -3.41 -2.42
C TRP A 189 -2.78 -2.61 -2.49
N VAL A 190 -2.37 -2.05 -1.35
CA VAL A 190 -1.08 -1.35 -1.21
C VAL A 190 0.09 -2.30 -1.50
N ILE A 191 0.06 -3.52 -0.94
CA ILE A 191 1.09 -4.55 -1.18
C ILE A 191 1.13 -4.98 -2.65
N LEU A 192 -0.02 -5.10 -3.31
CA LEU A 192 -0.08 -5.46 -4.73
C LEU A 192 0.60 -4.40 -5.61
N ASN A 193 0.27 -3.13 -5.40
CA ASN A 193 0.89 -2.01 -6.13
C ASN A 193 2.39 -1.88 -5.83
N ALA A 194 2.77 -1.95 -4.56
CA ALA A 194 4.17 -1.87 -4.15
C ALA A 194 4.96 -3.05 -4.72
N GLY A 195 4.47 -4.28 -4.60
CA GLY A 195 5.15 -5.48 -5.08
C GLY A 195 5.33 -5.51 -6.60
N GLU A 196 4.33 -5.09 -7.37
CA GLU A 196 4.45 -4.93 -8.82
C GLU A 196 5.53 -3.92 -9.18
N THR A 197 5.49 -2.75 -8.54
CA THR A 197 6.44 -1.65 -8.80
C THR A 197 7.87 -2.06 -8.41
N LEU A 198 8.06 -2.69 -7.26
CA LEU A 198 9.36 -3.13 -6.74
C LEU A 198 10.01 -4.25 -7.56
N LEU A 199 9.25 -4.98 -8.37
CA LEU A 199 9.80 -5.96 -9.31
C LEU A 199 10.24 -5.34 -10.64
N ALA A 200 9.82 -4.11 -10.93
CA ALA A 200 10.13 -3.41 -12.16
C ALA A 200 11.34 -2.46 -12.04
N ILE A 201 11.76 -2.10 -10.82
CA ILE A 201 12.90 -1.18 -10.61
C ILE A 201 14.25 -1.86 -10.79
N THR A 202 15.27 -1.08 -11.14
CA THR A 202 16.66 -1.54 -11.27
C THR A 202 17.33 -1.78 -9.91
N ASP A 203 18.42 -2.55 -9.88
CA ASP A 203 19.18 -2.79 -8.64
C ASP A 203 19.69 -1.49 -7.99
N HIS A 204 20.13 -0.52 -8.80
CA HIS A 204 20.57 0.78 -8.31
C HIS A 204 19.43 1.58 -7.67
N GLU A 205 18.25 1.59 -8.30
CA GLU A 205 17.05 2.22 -7.72
C GLU A 205 16.60 1.50 -6.45
N PHE A 206 16.75 0.19 -6.41
CA PHE A 206 16.42 -0.63 -5.25
C PHE A 206 17.29 -0.24 -4.04
N ASP A 207 18.61 -0.13 -4.20
CA ASP A 207 19.50 0.27 -3.10
C ASP A 207 19.16 1.66 -2.56
N ALA A 208 18.91 2.63 -3.45
CA ALA A 208 18.46 3.97 -3.05
C ALA A 208 17.10 3.94 -2.33
N PHE A 209 16.20 3.06 -2.75
CA PHE A 209 14.89 2.87 -2.11
C PHE A 209 15.02 2.26 -0.70
N ILE A 210 15.89 1.27 -0.50
CA ILE A 210 16.14 0.67 0.82
C ILE A 210 16.56 1.73 1.85
N TRP A 211 17.43 2.67 1.47
CA TRP A 211 17.81 3.77 2.35
C TRP A 211 16.61 4.66 2.73
N ARG A 212 15.70 4.94 1.80
CA ARG A 212 14.50 5.73 2.09
C ARG A 212 13.54 4.98 3.03
N VAL A 213 13.39 3.67 2.85
CA VAL A 213 12.61 2.81 3.76
C VAL A 213 13.23 2.78 5.16
N THR A 214 14.56 2.68 5.25
CA THR A 214 15.33 2.73 6.51
C THR A 214 14.95 3.97 7.33
N TYR A 215 14.95 5.15 6.68
CA TYR A 215 14.56 6.39 7.35
C TYR A 215 13.07 6.48 7.67
N ALA A 216 12.19 6.12 6.72
CA ALA A 216 10.75 6.23 6.91
C ALA A 216 10.20 5.35 8.05
N TYR A 217 10.88 4.23 8.33
CA TYR A 217 10.49 3.28 9.39
C TYR A 217 11.41 3.32 10.62
N MET A 218 12.52 4.06 10.57
CA MET A 218 13.55 4.09 11.62
C MET A 218 14.08 2.68 11.97
N VAL A 219 14.33 1.87 10.95
CA VAL A 219 14.85 0.49 11.09
C VAL A 219 16.25 0.39 10.51
N THR A 220 16.91 -0.76 10.69
CA THR A 220 18.20 -1.02 10.04
C THR A 220 18.06 -1.27 8.53
N VAL A 221 19.15 -1.11 7.77
CA VAL A 221 19.18 -1.41 6.32
C VAL A 221 18.79 -2.86 6.03
N ASP A 222 19.24 -3.81 6.88
CA ASP A 222 18.92 -5.23 6.73
C ASP A 222 17.42 -5.51 6.98
N GLU A 223 16.83 -4.87 7.98
CA GLU A 223 15.39 -4.96 8.25
C GLU A 223 14.56 -4.33 7.14
N ALA A 224 14.95 -3.15 6.64
CA ALA A 224 14.31 -2.50 5.49
C ALA A 224 14.37 -3.40 4.25
N LYS A 225 15.53 -4.01 3.96
CA LYS A 225 15.70 -4.95 2.85
C LYS A 225 14.83 -6.19 3.01
N ALA A 226 14.79 -6.79 4.21
CA ALA A 226 13.95 -7.95 4.49
C ALA A 226 12.45 -7.63 4.34
N PHE A 227 12.03 -6.44 4.79
CA PHE A 227 10.66 -5.95 4.63
C PHE A 227 10.27 -5.79 3.16
N VAL A 228 11.10 -5.12 2.36
CA VAL A 228 10.84 -4.92 0.92
C VAL A 228 10.83 -6.25 0.15
N GLU A 229 11.73 -7.19 0.48
CA GLU A 229 11.69 -8.54 -0.09
C GLU A 229 10.45 -9.33 0.33
N SER A 230 9.93 -9.11 1.53
CA SER A 230 8.66 -9.71 1.97
C SER A 230 7.50 -9.25 1.11
N ILE A 231 7.42 -7.95 0.79
CA ILE A 231 6.40 -7.38 -0.13
C ILE A 231 6.51 -8.03 -1.52
N LYS A 232 7.72 -8.08 -2.09
CA LYS A 232 7.98 -8.73 -3.41
C LYS A 232 7.55 -10.18 -3.41
N LEU A 233 7.80 -10.90 -2.31
CA LEU A 233 7.46 -12.30 -2.17
C LEU A 233 5.96 -12.55 -2.01
N ILE A 234 5.27 -11.73 -1.21
CA ILE A 234 3.80 -11.80 -1.08
C ILE A 234 3.16 -11.54 -2.44
N TYR A 235 3.57 -10.47 -3.15
CA TYR A 235 3.08 -10.19 -4.49
C TYR A 235 3.29 -11.38 -5.43
N LYS A 236 4.51 -11.92 -5.51
CA LYS A 236 4.81 -13.12 -6.31
C LYS A 236 3.90 -14.29 -5.95
N ARG A 237 3.66 -14.54 -4.65
CA ARG A 237 2.76 -15.60 -4.18
C ARG A 237 1.34 -15.39 -4.71
N TRP A 238 0.82 -14.17 -4.66
CA TRP A 238 -0.53 -13.84 -5.10
C TRP A 238 -0.73 -13.84 -6.62
N VAL A 239 0.32 -13.52 -7.40
CA VAL A 239 0.23 -13.46 -8.89
C VAL A 239 0.78 -14.72 -9.61
N SER A 240 1.40 -15.64 -8.88
CA SER A 240 1.92 -16.89 -9.45
C SER A 240 0.81 -17.84 -9.89
N LYS A 241 1.07 -18.66 -10.92
CA LYS A 241 0.15 -19.75 -11.31
C LYS A 241 0.11 -20.77 -10.18
N GLY A 242 -1.08 -21.04 -9.64
CA GLY A 242 -1.31 -22.11 -8.66
C GLY A 242 -0.92 -23.47 -9.25
N LYS A 243 0.35 -23.86 -9.05
CA LYS A 243 0.78 -25.26 -9.07
C LYS A 243 1.33 -25.57 -7.70
N GLY A 244 0.43 -25.78 -6.73
CA GLY A 244 0.68 -26.47 -5.46
C GLY A 244 2.05 -26.26 -4.79
N CYS A 245 2.61 -25.05 -4.78
CA CYS A 245 3.84 -24.79 -4.04
C CYS A 245 3.45 -24.47 -2.61
N GLY A 246 3.34 -25.51 -1.78
CA GLY A 246 3.09 -25.36 -0.36
C GLY A 246 4.15 -24.48 0.34
N PRO A 247 3.78 -23.83 1.45
CA PRO A 247 4.60 -22.83 2.17
C PRO A 247 6.01 -23.29 2.57
N SER A 248 6.23 -24.61 2.68
CA SER A 248 7.51 -25.21 3.11
C SER A 248 8.70 -24.87 2.21
N ARG A 249 8.51 -24.69 0.88
CA ARG A 249 9.65 -24.36 0.01
C ARG A 249 10.07 -22.89 0.14
N ILE A 250 9.12 -21.97 0.33
CA ILE A 250 9.40 -20.53 0.36
C ILE A 250 10.07 -20.11 1.68
N ILE A 251 9.60 -20.62 2.82
CA ILE A 251 10.23 -20.35 4.13
C ILE A 251 11.69 -20.83 4.14
N SER A 252 11.98 -21.96 3.49
CA SER A 252 13.36 -22.47 3.36
C SER A 252 14.28 -21.54 2.55
N PHE A 253 13.73 -20.83 1.56
CA PHE A 253 14.48 -19.85 0.77
C PHE A 253 14.76 -18.57 1.55
N ILE A 254 13.79 -18.05 2.30
CA ILE A 254 13.98 -16.85 3.13
C ILE A 254 14.97 -17.14 4.26
N LYS A 255 14.83 -18.27 4.95
CA LYS A 255 15.76 -18.67 6.01
C LYS A 255 17.20 -18.76 5.48
N LYS A 256 17.40 -19.38 4.31
CA LYS A 256 18.71 -19.41 3.63
C LYS A 256 19.23 -18.02 3.22
N ALA A 257 18.36 -17.10 2.82
CA ALA A 257 18.75 -15.74 2.45
C ALA A 257 19.18 -14.93 3.69
N VAL A 258 18.40 -15.00 4.76
CA VAL A 258 18.69 -14.36 6.06
C VAL A 258 19.97 -14.93 6.68
N ASP A 259 20.14 -16.25 6.64
CA ASP A 259 21.34 -16.93 7.17
C ASP A 259 22.60 -16.57 6.36
N ARG A 260 22.49 -16.37 5.04
CA ARG A 260 23.61 -15.87 4.23
C ARG A 260 24.02 -14.45 4.57
N VAL A 261 23.06 -13.58 4.87
CA VAL A 261 23.35 -12.19 5.29
C VAL A 261 24.03 -12.20 6.66
N ARG A 262 23.49 -12.96 7.63
CA ARG A 262 24.11 -13.13 8.96
C ARG A 262 25.50 -13.74 8.91
N GLY A 263 25.71 -14.78 8.10
CA GLY A 263 27.01 -15.44 7.96
C GLY A 263 28.10 -14.52 7.38
N ARG A 264 27.71 -13.53 6.56
CA ARG A 264 28.64 -12.54 5.98
C ARG A 264 29.07 -11.50 7.03
N ALA A 265 28.17 -11.09 7.94
CA ALA A 265 28.48 -10.15 9.01
C ALA A 265 29.49 -10.72 10.02
N THR A 266 29.38 -12.01 10.38
CA THR A 266 30.33 -12.68 11.30
C THR A 266 31.73 -12.87 10.72
N ARG A 267 31.88 -12.96 9.38
CA ARG A 267 33.18 -13.17 8.74
C ARG A 267 34.01 -11.88 8.64
N THR A 268 33.37 -10.72 8.69
CA THR A 268 34.06 -9.42 8.67
C THR A 268 34.63 -9.03 10.04
N GLN A 269 34.07 -9.54 11.15
CA GLN A 269 34.59 -9.27 12.50
C GLN A 269 35.77 -10.15 12.92
N THR A 270 36.01 -11.28 12.25
CA THR A 270 37.12 -12.19 12.58
C THR A 270 38.42 -11.87 11.85
N ALA A 271 38.41 -10.91 10.92
CA ALA A 271 39.61 -10.49 10.16
C ALA A 271 40.39 -9.32 10.79
N SER A 272 39.94 -8.76 11.92
CA SER A 272 40.55 -7.57 12.54
C SER A 272 41.28 -7.83 13.87
N SER A 273 41.56 -9.09 14.23
CA SER A 273 42.30 -9.44 15.46
C SER A 273 43.54 -10.30 15.20
N SER A 274 44.47 -9.81 14.38
CA SER A 274 45.85 -10.33 14.39
C SER A 274 46.85 -9.26 13.99
N VAL A 275 47.14 -8.31 14.89
CA VAL A 275 48.42 -7.61 14.91
C VAL A 275 49.03 -7.87 16.27
N ALA A 276 49.80 -8.96 16.32
CA ALA A 276 50.65 -9.31 17.43
C ALA A 276 51.89 -8.41 17.46
N ALA A 277 52.34 -8.16 18.68
CA ALA A 277 53.51 -7.41 19.07
C ALA A 277 54.82 -7.93 18.44
N SER A 278 55.76 -7.01 18.22
CA SER A 278 57.19 -7.32 18.17
C SER A 278 57.93 -6.47 19.21
N PRO A 279 58.79 -7.08 20.03
CA PRO A 279 59.74 -6.38 20.89
C PRO A 279 61.13 -6.28 20.25
N GLN A 280 61.87 -5.26 20.71
CA GLN A 280 63.30 -4.95 20.55
C GLN A 280 63.78 -4.42 19.19
#